data_AF-A0A8S4B1G6-F1
#
_entry.id   AF-A0A8S4B1G6-F1
#
_cell.length_a   1.000
_cell.length_b   1.000
_cell.length_c   1.000
_cell.angle_alpha   90.00
_cell.angle_beta   90.00
_cell.angle_gamma   90.00
#
_symmetry.space_group_name_H-M   'P 1'
#
loop_
_entity.id
_entity.type
_entity.pdbx_description
1 polymer ?
#
loop_
_entity_poly.entity_id
_entity_poly.type
_entity_poly.pdbx_seq_one_letter_code
_entity_poly.pdbx_strand_id
1 'polypeptide(L)'
;MSLTGKDKSVVVAFWQKVSSQYEVIGAEALGRMLVAYPQTKTYFSHWSDLSPSSPQVKKHGATIMGAIGDAVGKIDDLVGGLSKLSELHAFKLRVDPSNFKILAHNILLVLAMYYPDEFTPEIHVSFDKFLQNLALALICIADNFVHLKKNLEEKATMSLSGKDKTVVKAFWEKVAPRSAEMGAEALGRMLVAYPQTKTYFSHWSDLSPESPQVKKHGATIMGAIGDAVGKIDDLTGGLSKLSELHAFKLRVDPANFKILAHNIILVLAMYFPGEFTPEIHVSVDKFLQNLALALSERYHSLPQHPGCLWHHVPSRLHPRDRARDRAPRNLSMATWTSGERVVRQWHTQDKATSLRGKMVKWTDFERATIPDIFSKIDKDIVGPAALARCLVVYPWTQRYFAKFGNLYNAAAITSNPKVAAHGKVVLAGLELAVKNMDDIKKTYAELSVLHSEKLQVDPDNFKLLADCLTIVVAGQLGKKFTPEVQAAFQKFLDVSVSALRKQAGAQVLPVGEVGLGLRVHDQHPGKTVK
;
A
#
# COMPACT_ATOMS: atom_id res chain seq x y z
N MET A 1 1.94 11.99 0.78
CA MET A 1 2.94 12.65 1.64
C MET A 1 3.55 13.75 0.82
N SER A 2 3.59 15.00 1.28
CA SER A 2 4.21 16.07 0.50
C SER A 2 5.73 15.93 0.45
N LEU A 3 6.36 16.56 -0.55
CA LEU A 3 7.82 16.65 -0.64
C LEU A 3 8.32 17.79 0.23
N THR A 4 9.10 17.46 1.26
CA THR A 4 9.78 18.48 2.07
C THR A 4 10.88 19.17 1.26
N GLY A 5 11.34 20.36 1.70
CA GLY A 5 12.49 21.02 1.08
C GLY A 5 13.73 20.12 1.00
N LYS A 6 13.97 19.32 2.05
CA LYS A 6 15.04 18.31 2.06
C LYS A 6 14.83 17.25 0.99
N ASP A 7 13.62 16.70 0.87
CA ASP A 7 13.31 15.68 -0.15
C ASP A 7 13.56 16.23 -1.55
N LYS A 8 13.12 17.47 -1.83
CA LYS A 8 13.32 18.14 -3.12
C LYS A 8 14.81 18.29 -3.44
N SER A 9 15.61 18.81 -2.50
CA SER A 9 17.05 18.97 -2.69
C SER A 9 17.76 17.62 -2.95
N VAL A 10 17.40 16.57 -2.22
CA VAL A 10 17.95 15.22 -2.41
C VAL A 10 17.59 14.68 -3.79
N VAL A 11 16.33 14.84 -4.21
CA VAL A 11 15.86 14.38 -5.51
C VAL A 11 16.58 15.09 -6.66
N VAL A 12 16.65 16.43 -6.60
CA VAL A 12 17.35 17.23 -7.61
C VAL A 12 18.83 16.86 -7.69
N ALA A 13 19.51 16.74 -6.54
CA ALA A 13 20.94 16.42 -6.50
C ALA A 13 21.24 15.02 -7.06
N PHE A 14 20.45 14.01 -6.69
CA PHE A 14 20.65 12.65 -7.20
C PHE A 14 20.25 12.53 -8.67
N TRP A 15 19.22 13.27 -9.13
CA TRP A 15 18.85 13.31 -10.54
C TRP A 15 19.98 13.79 -11.45
N GLN A 16 20.82 14.74 -11.03
CA GLN A 16 21.98 15.20 -11.83
C GLN A 16 22.97 14.07 -12.16
N LYS A 17 23.04 13.02 -11.32
CA LYS A 17 23.85 11.83 -11.61
C LYS A 17 23.13 10.92 -12.60
N VAL A 18 21.84 10.67 -12.33
CA VAL A 18 20.94 9.82 -13.12
C VAL A 18 20.76 10.33 -14.55
N SER A 19 20.70 11.64 -14.76
CA SER A 19 20.38 12.27 -16.04
C SER A 19 21.39 11.97 -17.14
N SER A 20 22.61 11.56 -16.81
CA SER A 20 23.60 11.13 -17.80
C SER A 20 23.28 9.78 -18.45
N GLN A 21 22.44 8.95 -17.81
CA GLN A 21 22.14 7.58 -18.22
C GLN A 21 20.63 7.26 -18.19
N TYR A 22 19.78 8.29 -18.21
CA TYR A 22 18.34 8.13 -18.00
C TYR A 22 17.70 7.18 -19.02
N GLU A 23 18.20 7.14 -20.26
CA GLU A 23 17.68 6.27 -21.31
C GLU A 23 17.91 4.79 -20.99
N VAL A 24 19.12 4.45 -20.54
CA VAL A 24 19.50 3.08 -20.16
C VAL A 24 18.73 2.66 -18.92
N ILE A 25 18.65 3.53 -17.92
CA ILE A 25 17.91 3.29 -16.67
C ILE A 25 16.43 3.08 -16.97
N GLY A 26 15.85 3.90 -17.85
CA GLY A 26 14.45 3.82 -18.23
C GLY A 26 14.10 2.55 -19.00
N ALA A 27 14.96 2.18 -19.96
CA ALA A 27 14.83 0.93 -20.70
C ALA A 27 14.86 -0.29 -19.76
N GLU A 28 15.82 -0.31 -18.84
CA GLU A 28 16.00 -1.39 -17.87
C GLU A 28 14.80 -1.48 -16.91
N ALA A 29 14.33 -0.34 -16.37
CA ALA A 29 13.20 -0.31 -15.44
C ALA A 29 11.90 -0.78 -16.10
N LEU A 30 11.62 -0.34 -17.34
CA LEU A 30 10.45 -0.79 -18.09
C LEU A 30 10.56 -2.27 -18.47
N GLY A 31 11.73 -2.72 -18.93
CA GLY A 31 11.99 -4.13 -19.24
C GLY A 31 11.75 -5.05 -18.04
N ARG A 32 12.25 -4.67 -16.87
CA ARG A 32 12.02 -5.38 -15.60
C ARG A 32 10.55 -5.42 -15.22
N MET A 33 9.84 -4.31 -15.36
CA MET A 33 8.40 -4.26 -15.11
C MET A 33 7.66 -5.29 -15.98
N LEU A 34 7.96 -5.33 -17.28
CA LEU A 34 7.29 -6.26 -18.20
C LEU A 34 7.61 -7.72 -17.91
N VAL A 35 8.84 -8.05 -17.48
CA VAL A 35 9.23 -9.43 -17.16
C VAL A 35 8.71 -9.88 -15.80
N ALA A 36 8.96 -9.11 -14.74
CA ALA A 36 8.60 -9.48 -13.37
C ALA A 36 7.12 -9.28 -13.04
N TYR A 37 6.41 -8.41 -13.78
CA TYR A 37 5.00 -8.09 -13.55
C TYR A 37 4.20 -8.24 -14.85
N PRO A 38 3.98 -9.48 -15.33
CA PRO A 38 3.42 -9.74 -16.66
C PRO A 38 2.01 -9.17 -16.88
N GLN A 39 1.24 -8.90 -15.82
CA GLN A 39 -0.06 -8.22 -15.93
C GLN A 39 0.06 -6.82 -16.56
N THR A 40 1.21 -6.16 -16.43
CA THR A 40 1.46 -4.83 -17.00
C THR A 40 1.56 -4.86 -18.53
N LYS A 41 1.87 -6.02 -19.13
CA LYS A 41 1.96 -6.19 -20.60
C LYS A 41 0.66 -5.87 -21.32
N THR A 42 -0.48 -5.95 -20.62
CA THR A 42 -1.80 -5.65 -21.19
C THR A 42 -1.89 -4.22 -21.74
N TYR A 43 -1.17 -3.25 -21.17
CA TYR A 43 -1.11 -1.87 -21.65
C TYR A 43 -0.23 -1.69 -22.90
N PHE A 44 0.58 -2.68 -23.25
CA PHE A 44 1.55 -2.63 -24.33
C PHE A 44 1.27 -3.66 -25.44
N SER A 45 0.06 -4.22 -25.48
CA SER A 45 -0.36 -5.24 -26.46
C SER A 45 -0.24 -4.81 -27.93
N HIS A 46 -0.12 -3.52 -28.19
CA HIS A 46 0.10 -2.93 -29.51
C HIS A 46 1.56 -2.99 -29.98
N TRP A 47 2.51 -3.35 -29.12
CA TRP A 47 3.90 -3.57 -29.53
C TRP A 47 4.10 -5.02 -29.97
N SER A 48 4.78 -5.20 -31.09
CA SER A 48 5.10 -6.52 -31.65
C SER A 48 6.17 -7.27 -30.84
N ASP A 49 6.99 -6.55 -30.07
CA ASP A 49 8.05 -7.13 -29.22
C ASP A 49 8.11 -6.42 -27.86
N LEU A 50 7.82 -7.19 -26.81
CA LEU A 50 7.85 -6.77 -25.40
C LEU A 50 9.10 -7.25 -24.67
N SER A 51 10.10 -7.78 -25.38
CA SER A 51 11.37 -8.17 -24.77
C SER A 51 12.09 -6.96 -24.18
N PRO A 52 12.82 -7.10 -23.06
CA PRO A 52 13.58 -5.98 -22.46
C PRO A 52 14.55 -5.29 -23.42
N SER A 53 15.05 -6.02 -24.42
CA SER A 53 15.98 -5.51 -25.43
C SER A 53 15.32 -4.80 -26.62
N SER A 54 13.98 -4.84 -26.73
CA SER A 54 13.28 -4.37 -27.92
C SER A 54 13.45 -2.86 -28.13
N PRO A 55 13.50 -2.38 -29.39
CA PRO A 55 13.56 -0.95 -29.67
C PRO A 55 12.38 -0.17 -29.05
N GLN A 56 11.19 -0.76 -29.01
CA GLN A 56 10.00 -0.14 -28.41
C GLN A 56 10.17 0.07 -26.90
N VAL A 57 10.63 -0.96 -26.18
CA VAL A 57 10.87 -0.89 -24.74
C VAL A 57 11.97 0.12 -24.42
N LYS A 58 13.07 0.12 -25.17
CA LYS A 58 14.16 1.10 -24.99
C LYS A 58 13.68 2.53 -25.20
N LYS A 59 12.98 2.78 -26.31
CA LYS A 59 12.48 4.12 -26.64
C LYS A 59 11.46 4.60 -25.61
N HIS A 60 10.51 3.77 -25.21
CA HIS A 60 9.49 4.17 -24.26
C HIS A 60 10.05 4.33 -22.84
N GLY A 61 11.00 3.47 -22.44
CA GLY A 61 11.73 3.62 -21.19
C GLY A 61 12.46 4.96 -21.11
N ALA A 62 13.13 5.37 -22.20
CA ALA A 62 13.72 6.70 -22.32
C ALA A 62 12.67 7.81 -22.22
N THR A 63 11.52 7.68 -22.87
CA THR A 63 10.40 8.64 -22.74
C THR A 63 9.94 8.78 -21.28
N ILE A 64 9.78 7.68 -20.56
CA ILE A 64 9.36 7.68 -19.15
C ILE A 64 10.37 8.44 -18.30
N MET A 65 11.66 8.12 -18.42
CA MET A 65 12.70 8.77 -17.61
C MET A 65 12.93 10.23 -18.03
N GLY A 66 12.75 10.57 -19.31
CA GLY A 66 12.71 11.97 -19.77
C GLY A 66 11.59 12.76 -19.10
N ALA A 67 10.38 12.20 -19.04
CA ALA A 67 9.25 12.81 -18.32
C ALA A 67 9.49 12.92 -16.80
N ILE A 68 10.23 11.98 -16.21
CA ILE A 68 10.68 12.08 -14.81
C ILE A 68 11.67 13.24 -14.64
N GLY A 69 12.59 13.44 -15.58
CA GLY A 69 13.49 14.61 -15.56
C GLY A 69 12.73 15.93 -15.68
N ASP A 70 11.74 15.99 -16.56
CA ASP A 70 10.81 17.12 -16.66
C ASP A 70 10.04 17.38 -15.36
N ALA A 71 9.68 16.32 -14.64
CA ALA A 71 9.03 16.40 -13.34
C ALA A 71 9.99 16.87 -12.23
N VAL A 72 11.26 16.46 -12.25
CA VAL A 72 12.29 17.00 -11.34
C VAL A 72 12.46 18.51 -11.55
N GLY A 73 12.45 18.98 -12.81
CA GLY A 73 12.48 20.41 -13.12
C GLY A 73 11.22 21.19 -12.69
N LYS A 74 10.12 20.49 -12.39
CA LYS A 74 8.84 21.06 -11.95
C LYS A 74 8.44 20.57 -10.56
N ILE A 75 9.42 20.22 -9.72
CA ILE A 75 9.19 19.55 -8.43
C ILE A 75 8.35 20.37 -7.43
N ASP A 76 8.28 21.68 -7.62
CA ASP A 76 7.45 22.58 -6.82
C ASP A 76 5.98 22.63 -7.26
N ASP A 77 5.69 22.28 -8.52
CA ASP A 77 4.34 22.23 -9.10
C ASP A 77 4.21 21.06 -10.09
N LEU A 78 4.18 19.84 -9.55
CA LEU A 78 4.05 18.63 -10.36
C LEU A 78 2.69 18.56 -11.08
N VAL A 79 1.63 19.09 -10.47
CA VAL A 79 0.27 18.96 -11.01
C VAL A 79 0.07 19.91 -12.18
N GLY A 80 0.42 21.18 -12.04
CA GLY A 80 0.39 22.12 -13.17
C GLY A 80 1.40 21.72 -14.24
N GLY A 81 2.61 21.36 -13.81
CA GLY A 81 3.73 21.03 -14.67
C GLY A 81 3.55 19.79 -15.56
N LEU A 82 2.71 18.84 -15.15
CA LEU A 82 2.48 17.57 -15.86
C LEU A 82 1.04 17.40 -16.36
N SER A 83 0.27 18.50 -16.39
CA SER A 83 -1.15 18.50 -16.77
C SER A 83 -1.45 17.72 -18.05
N LYS A 84 -0.70 17.97 -19.14
CA LYS A 84 -0.84 17.25 -20.42
C LYS A 84 -0.59 15.74 -20.30
N LEU A 85 0.40 15.34 -19.50
CA LEU A 85 0.74 13.93 -19.31
C LEU A 85 -0.31 13.23 -18.44
N SER A 86 -0.86 13.94 -17.46
CA SER A 86 -1.98 13.45 -16.65
C SER A 86 -3.24 13.28 -17.51
N GLU A 87 -3.62 14.26 -18.34
CA GLU A 87 -4.76 14.14 -19.27
C GLU A 87 -4.63 12.91 -20.18
N LEU A 88 -3.42 12.66 -20.69
CA LEU A 88 -3.12 11.49 -21.51
C LEU A 88 -3.38 10.18 -20.73
N HIS A 89 -2.85 10.05 -19.52
CA HIS A 89 -3.01 8.84 -18.72
C HIS A 89 -4.43 8.64 -18.22
N ALA A 90 -5.11 9.72 -17.85
CA ALA A 90 -6.48 9.71 -17.34
C ALA A 90 -7.50 9.35 -18.43
N PHE A 91 -7.50 10.06 -19.55
CA PHE A 91 -8.62 10.02 -20.48
C PHE A 91 -8.40 9.10 -21.67
N LYS A 92 -7.14 8.94 -22.10
CA LYS A 92 -6.79 8.14 -23.27
C LYS A 92 -6.24 6.76 -22.88
N LEU A 93 -5.18 6.72 -22.08
CA LEU A 93 -4.48 5.46 -21.77
C LEU A 93 -5.20 4.65 -20.69
N ARG A 94 -5.86 5.32 -19.73
CA ARG A 94 -6.65 4.72 -18.64
C ARG A 94 -5.87 3.64 -17.89
N VAL A 95 -4.60 3.94 -17.59
CA VAL A 95 -3.72 3.02 -16.85
C VAL A 95 -4.22 2.91 -15.41
N ASP A 96 -4.37 1.68 -14.91
CA ASP A 96 -4.80 1.47 -13.54
C ASP A 96 -3.73 2.02 -12.56
N PRO A 97 -4.11 2.84 -11.57
CA PRO A 97 -3.22 3.47 -10.59
C PRO A 97 -2.20 2.53 -9.93
N SER A 98 -2.55 1.25 -9.74
CA SER A 98 -1.66 0.27 -9.11
C SER A 98 -0.36 0.04 -9.89
N ASN A 99 -0.38 0.20 -11.22
CA ASN A 99 0.79 -0.04 -12.07
C ASN A 99 1.86 1.04 -11.95
N PHE A 100 1.50 2.27 -11.54
CA PHE A 100 2.49 3.32 -11.30
C PHE A 100 3.42 2.96 -10.14
N LYS A 101 2.91 2.29 -9.11
CA LYS A 101 3.73 1.79 -7.98
C LYS A 101 4.70 0.71 -8.42
N ILE A 102 4.26 -0.17 -9.32
CA ILE A 102 5.10 -1.23 -9.88
C ILE A 102 6.25 -0.60 -10.68
N LEU A 103 5.96 0.36 -11.56
CA LEU A 103 7.00 1.05 -12.30
C LEU A 103 7.96 1.81 -11.38
N ALA A 104 7.43 2.53 -10.37
CA ALA A 104 8.24 3.24 -9.40
C ALA A 104 9.21 2.31 -8.65
N HIS A 105 8.74 1.15 -8.18
CA HIS A 105 9.60 0.14 -7.55
C HIS A 105 10.73 -0.32 -8.47
N ASN A 106 10.43 -0.63 -9.74
CA ASN A 106 11.45 -1.05 -10.71
C ASN A 106 12.46 0.07 -11.01
N ILE A 107 12.03 1.34 -11.02
CA ILE A 107 12.95 2.48 -11.14
C ILE A 107 13.90 2.53 -9.93
N LEU A 108 13.38 2.47 -8.71
CA LEU A 108 14.20 2.49 -7.48
C LEU A 108 15.19 1.32 -7.42
N LEU A 109 14.77 0.14 -7.86
CA LEU A 109 15.61 -1.04 -7.98
C LEU A 109 16.77 -0.80 -8.96
N VAL A 110 16.48 -0.30 -10.16
CA VAL A 110 17.53 -0.01 -11.17
C VAL A 110 18.46 1.11 -10.69
N LEU A 111 17.94 2.13 -10.01
CA LEU A 111 18.77 3.17 -9.41
C LEU A 111 19.75 2.59 -8.38
N ALA A 112 19.31 1.65 -7.55
CA ALA A 112 20.19 0.95 -6.61
C ALA A 112 21.25 0.07 -7.30
N MET A 113 20.91 -0.51 -8.46
CA MET A 113 21.86 -1.31 -9.25
C MET A 113 22.96 -0.48 -9.91
N TYR A 114 22.61 0.70 -10.43
CA TYR A 114 23.55 1.57 -11.13
C TYR A 114 24.37 2.45 -10.19
N TYR A 115 23.83 2.73 -9.00
CA TYR A 115 24.45 3.61 -8.00
C TYR A 115 24.49 2.95 -6.61
N PRO A 116 25.07 1.74 -6.46
CA PRO A 116 24.97 0.97 -5.21
C PRO A 116 25.57 1.67 -3.99
N ASP A 117 26.68 2.39 -4.18
CA ASP A 117 27.35 3.13 -3.10
C ASP A 117 26.66 4.45 -2.75
N GLU A 118 25.88 5.00 -3.68
CA GLU A 118 25.26 6.32 -3.55
C GLU A 118 23.77 6.23 -3.22
N PHE A 119 23.08 5.14 -3.55
CA PHE A 119 21.64 4.97 -3.35
C PHE A 119 21.31 4.60 -1.89
N THR A 120 21.58 5.54 -0.98
CA THR A 120 21.36 5.38 0.46
C THR A 120 19.87 5.23 0.79
N PRO A 121 19.51 4.76 2.02
CA PRO A 121 18.13 4.75 2.47
C PRO A 121 17.45 6.13 2.44
N GLU A 122 18.18 7.22 2.65
CA GLU A 122 17.69 8.59 2.55
C GLU A 122 17.36 8.99 1.11
N ILE A 123 18.23 8.65 0.15
CA ILE A 123 17.92 8.88 -1.27
C ILE A 123 16.71 8.05 -1.67
N HIS A 124 16.65 6.78 -1.25
CA HIS A 124 15.53 5.90 -1.54
C HIS A 124 14.20 6.51 -1.05
N VAL A 125 14.10 6.94 0.21
CA VAL A 125 12.84 7.49 0.73
C VAL A 125 12.44 8.81 0.04
N SER A 126 13.40 9.69 -0.29
CA SER A 126 13.09 10.93 -0.98
C SER A 126 12.66 10.69 -2.44
N PHE A 127 13.32 9.78 -3.14
CA PHE A 127 12.93 9.39 -4.51
C PHE A 127 11.60 8.64 -4.54
N ASP A 128 11.35 7.72 -3.60
CA ASP A 128 10.07 7.01 -3.48
C ASP A 128 8.92 7.98 -3.24
N LYS A 129 9.07 8.94 -2.32
CA LYS A 129 8.09 10.03 -2.14
C LYS A 129 7.88 10.82 -3.42
N PHE A 130 8.94 11.17 -4.14
CA PHE A 130 8.83 11.92 -5.38
C PHE A 130 8.07 11.14 -6.45
N LEU A 131 8.38 9.86 -6.65
CA LEU A 131 7.66 8.99 -7.59
C LEU A 131 6.19 8.78 -7.16
N GLN A 132 5.90 8.72 -5.86
CA GLN A 132 4.52 8.68 -5.37
C GLN A 132 3.75 9.97 -5.65
N ASN A 133 4.36 11.15 -5.43
CA ASN A 133 3.74 12.43 -5.75
C ASN A 133 3.56 12.62 -7.26
N LEU A 134 4.53 12.16 -8.06
CA LEU A 134 4.44 12.12 -9.51
C LEU A 134 3.27 11.24 -9.97
N ALA A 135 3.17 10.01 -9.45
CA ALA A 135 2.07 9.11 -9.76
C ALA A 135 0.71 9.72 -9.38
N LEU A 136 0.63 10.34 -8.20
CA LEU A 136 -0.57 11.07 -7.79
C LEU A 136 -0.91 12.19 -8.78
N ALA A 137 0.05 13.05 -9.15
CA ALA A 137 -0.16 14.12 -10.12
C ALA A 137 -0.68 13.61 -11.47
N LEU A 138 -0.24 12.42 -11.91
CA LEU A 138 -0.71 11.79 -13.15
C LEU A 138 -2.15 11.26 -13.04
N ILE A 139 -2.59 10.84 -11.85
CA ILE A 139 -3.93 10.31 -11.60
C ILE A 139 -4.95 11.42 -11.30
N CYS A 140 -4.53 12.51 -10.65
CA CYS A 140 -5.41 13.54 -10.08
C CYS A 140 -6.29 14.29 -11.09
N ILE A 141 -5.90 14.41 -12.36
CA ILE A 141 -6.67 15.16 -13.36
C ILE A 141 -7.79 14.31 -13.99
N ALA A 142 -7.83 13.00 -13.71
CA ALA A 142 -8.90 12.13 -14.21
C ALA A 142 -10.30 12.50 -13.70
N ASP A 143 -10.40 13.27 -12.60
CA ASP A 143 -11.67 13.56 -11.94
C ASP A 143 -12.23 14.98 -12.18
N ASN A 144 -11.49 15.87 -12.86
CA ASN A 144 -11.93 17.25 -13.09
C ASN A 144 -11.62 17.69 -14.51
N PHE A 145 -12.54 17.45 -15.48
CA PHE A 145 -12.73 18.37 -16.62
C PHE A 145 -14.06 18.09 -17.34
N VAL A 146 -15.18 18.30 -16.64
CA VAL A 146 -16.38 18.85 -17.27
C VAL A 146 -16.60 20.22 -16.63
N HIS A 147 -16.38 21.24 -17.43
CA HIS A 147 -16.50 22.69 -17.16
C HIS A 147 -15.23 23.48 -16.80
N LEU A 148 -14.97 24.42 -17.73
CA LEU A 148 -14.37 25.74 -17.57
C LEU A 148 -12.84 25.86 -17.58
N LYS A 149 -12.36 25.99 -18.82
CA LYS A 149 -11.16 26.71 -19.24
C LYS A 149 -11.19 28.23 -18.92
N LYS A 150 -11.86 28.68 -17.84
CA LYS A 150 -12.04 30.12 -17.56
C LYS A 150 -11.63 30.66 -16.20
N ASN A 151 -11.20 29.83 -15.24
CA ASN A 151 -10.63 30.35 -14.00
C ASN A 151 -9.20 29.82 -13.82
N LEU A 152 -8.26 30.45 -14.53
CA LEU A 152 -6.85 30.40 -14.14
C LEU A 152 -6.74 31.10 -12.78
N GLU A 153 -6.45 30.33 -11.72
CA GLU A 153 -5.68 30.70 -10.50
C GLU A 153 -5.96 29.82 -9.27
N GLU A 154 -6.79 28.78 -9.35
CA GLU A 154 -6.89 27.81 -8.24
C GLU A 154 -5.96 26.60 -8.44
N LYS A 155 -4.91 26.55 -7.61
CA LYS A 155 -3.85 25.53 -7.52
C LYS A 155 -4.39 24.10 -7.65
N ALA A 156 -3.83 23.40 -8.62
CA ALA A 156 -4.07 21.99 -8.85
C ALA A 156 -3.36 21.15 -7.77
N THR A 157 -4.14 20.52 -6.89
CA THR A 157 -3.72 19.38 -6.03
C THR A 157 -4.90 18.41 -5.94
N MET A 158 -4.73 17.26 -5.27
CA MET A 158 -5.85 16.58 -4.61
C MET A 158 -6.50 17.59 -3.66
N SER A 159 -7.31 18.50 -4.16
CA SER A 159 -7.97 19.52 -3.36
C SER A 159 -9.44 19.42 -3.66
N LEU A 160 -10.22 19.38 -2.59
CA LEU A 160 -11.67 19.40 -2.69
C LEU A 160 -12.09 20.65 -3.45
N SER A 161 -12.85 20.49 -4.53
CA SER A 161 -13.44 21.64 -5.22
C SER A 161 -14.40 22.37 -4.27
N GLY A 162 -14.73 23.64 -4.55
CA GLY A 162 -15.76 24.35 -3.77
C GLY A 162 -17.09 23.58 -3.72
N LYS A 163 -17.40 22.85 -4.80
CA LYS A 163 -18.55 21.96 -4.88
C LYS A 163 -18.40 20.75 -3.95
N ASP A 164 -17.29 20.02 -4.01
CA ASP A 164 -17.03 18.88 -3.12
C ASP A 164 -17.12 19.32 -1.64
N LYS A 165 -16.52 20.46 -1.28
CA LYS A 165 -16.56 21.01 0.09
C LYS A 165 -18.00 21.28 0.54
N THR A 166 -18.81 21.87 -0.33
CA THR A 166 -20.22 22.16 -0.06
C THR A 166 -21.01 20.87 0.13
N VAL A 167 -20.83 19.88 -0.75
CA VAL A 167 -21.48 18.57 -0.66
C VAL A 167 -21.11 17.85 0.64
N VAL A 168 -19.82 17.84 1.00
CA VAL A 168 -19.32 17.20 2.22
C VAL A 168 -19.89 17.87 3.47
N LYS A 169 -19.88 19.21 3.55
CA LYS A 169 -20.46 19.96 4.67
C LYS A 169 -21.95 19.66 4.83
N ALA A 170 -22.72 19.76 3.74
CA ALA A 170 -24.16 19.52 3.76
C ALA A 170 -24.51 18.06 4.12
N PHE A 171 -23.75 17.08 3.62
CA PHE A 171 -23.97 15.68 3.99
C PHE A 171 -23.57 15.43 5.46
N TRP A 172 -22.50 16.06 5.94
CA TRP A 172 -22.06 15.93 7.32
C TRP A 172 -23.09 16.42 8.34
N GLU A 173 -23.88 17.45 8.02
CA GLU A 173 -24.99 17.91 8.88
C GLU A 173 -26.01 16.79 9.16
N LYS A 174 -26.22 15.88 8.21
CA LYS A 174 -27.09 14.70 8.38
C LYS A 174 -26.42 13.58 9.16
N VAL A 175 -25.10 13.44 9.00
CA VAL A 175 -24.28 12.42 9.68
C VAL A 175 -24.07 12.77 11.16
N ALA A 176 -23.87 14.05 11.48
CA ALA A 176 -23.46 14.52 12.80
C ALA A 176 -24.31 13.99 13.96
N PRO A 177 -25.66 13.96 13.90
CA PRO A 177 -26.51 13.46 14.98
C PRO A 177 -26.30 11.97 15.31
N ARG A 178 -25.81 11.17 14.36
CA ARG A 178 -25.56 9.72 14.53
C ARG A 178 -24.09 9.34 14.39
N SER A 179 -23.20 10.33 14.33
CA SER A 179 -21.78 10.16 14.05
C SER A 179 -21.09 9.17 15.00
N ALA A 180 -21.44 9.18 16.30
CA ALA A 180 -20.88 8.26 17.28
C ALA A 180 -21.24 6.78 17.01
N GLU A 181 -22.51 6.50 16.69
CA GLU A 181 -23.01 5.16 16.36
C GLU A 181 -22.36 4.64 15.07
N MET A 182 -22.35 5.49 14.04
CA MET A 182 -21.74 5.15 12.75
C MET A 182 -20.22 4.93 12.86
N GLY A 183 -19.54 5.71 13.71
CA GLY A 183 -18.12 5.53 13.99
C GLY A 183 -17.81 4.21 14.68
N ALA A 184 -18.64 3.81 15.64
CA ALA A 184 -18.54 2.50 16.29
C ALA A 184 -18.70 1.37 15.27
N GLU A 185 -19.70 1.46 14.40
CA GLU A 185 -19.95 0.44 13.37
C GLU A 185 -18.82 0.39 12.34
N ALA A 186 -18.30 1.53 11.88
CA ALA A 186 -17.21 1.59 10.92
C ALA A 186 -15.92 0.97 11.50
N LEU A 187 -15.58 1.31 12.74
CA LEU A 187 -14.42 0.71 13.42
C LEU A 187 -14.62 -0.78 13.68
N GLY A 188 -15.81 -1.20 14.13
CA GLY A 188 -16.14 -2.61 14.32
C GLY A 188 -16.02 -3.43 13.04
N ARG A 189 -16.54 -2.92 11.92
CA ARG A 189 -16.41 -3.53 10.58
C ARG A 189 -14.94 -3.62 10.15
N MET A 190 -14.16 -2.57 10.37
CA MET A 190 -12.73 -2.57 10.06
C MET A 190 -12.00 -3.70 10.81
N LEU A 191 -12.22 -3.82 12.12
CA LEU A 191 -11.56 -4.84 12.93
C LEU A 191 -11.95 -6.26 12.51
N VAL A 192 -13.18 -6.49 12.06
CA VAL A 192 -13.65 -7.80 11.61
C VAL A 192 -13.16 -8.14 10.20
N ALA A 193 -13.36 -7.24 9.23
CA ALA A 193 -13.06 -7.49 7.82
C ALA A 193 -11.56 -7.36 7.50
N TYR A 194 -10.83 -6.58 8.28
CA TYR A 194 -9.40 -6.29 8.09
C TYR A 194 -8.64 -6.64 9.38
N PRO A 195 -8.49 -7.94 9.72
CA PRO A 195 -7.94 -8.38 11.00
C PRO A 195 -6.50 -7.90 11.26
N GLN A 196 -5.73 -7.54 10.23
CA GLN A 196 -4.42 -6.90 10.39
C GLN A 196 -4.46 -5.58 11.17
N THR A 197 -5.59 -4.86 11.11
CA THR A 197 -5.78 -3.59 11.83
C THR A 197 -5.86 -3.78 13.35
N LYS A 198 -6.19 -5.00 13.82
CA LYS A 198 -6.25 -5.31 15.26
C LYS A 198 -4.92 -5.12 15.96
N THR A 199 -3.81 -5.23 15.23
CA THR A 199 -2.45 -5.07 15.77
C THR A 199 -2.21 -3.68 16.37
N TYR A 200 -2.96 -2.65 15.93
CA TYR A 200 -2.90 -1.30 16.49
C TYR A 200 -3.65 -1.16 17.83
N PHE A 201 -4.52 -2.12 18.15
CA PHE A 201 -5.42 -2.09 19.31
C PHE A 201 -5.16 -3.24 20.28
N SER A 202 -3.98 -3.86 20.25
CA SER A 202 -3.62 -5.02 21.09
C SER A 202 -3.64 -4.77 22.60
N HIS A 203 -3.71 -3.50 23.01
CA HIS A 203 -3.84 -3.07 24.40
C HIS A 203 -5.31 -3.08 24.88
N TRP A 204 -6.28 -3.27 23.99
CA TRP A 204 -7.69 -3.41 24.37
C TRP A 204 -7.99 -4.85 24.77
N SER A 205 -8.73 -5.01 25.85
CA SER A 205 -9.14 -6.33 26.34
C SER A 205 -10.24 -6.95 25.49
N ASP A 206 -11.03 -6.13 24.79
CA ASP A 206 -12.08 -6.58 23.89
C ASP A 206 -12.05 -5.77 22.58
N LEU A 207 -11.96 -6.49 21.46
CA LEU A 207 -11.97 -5.97 20.09
C LEU A 207 -13.25 -6.33 19.35
N SER A 208 -14.26 -6.84 20.06
CA SER A 208 -15.58 -7.11 19.49
C SER A 208 -16.22 -5.79 19.02
N PRO A 209 -16.98 -5.81 17.90
CA PRO A 209 -17.64 -4.61 17.37
C PRO A 209 -18.50 -3.86 18.40
N GLU A 210 -19.10 -4.60 19.34
CA GLU A 210 -20.01 -4.05 20.34
C GLU A 210 -19.33 -3.58 21.63
N SER A 211 -18.02 -3.80 21.75
CA SER A 211 -17.28 -3.48 22.97
C SER A 211 -17.33 -1.98 23.30
N PRO A 212 -17.34 -1.61 24.60
CA PRO A 212 -17.30 -0.20 25.00
C PRO A 212 -16.06 0.54 24.45
N GLN A 213 -14.93 -0.15 24.29
CA GLN A 213 -13.69 0.41 23.76
C GLN A 213 -13.83 0.78 22.28
N VAL A 214 -14.37 -0.14 21.46
CA VAL A 214 -14.65 0.10 20.03
C VAL A 214 -15.68 1.23 19.87
N LYS A 215 -16.77 1.21 20.64
CA LYS A 215 -17.80 2.27 20.59
C LYS A 215 -17.23 3.65 20.91
N LYS A 216 -16.48 3.75 22.01
CA LYS A 216 -15.87 5.01 22.45
C LYS A 216 -14.85 5.54 21.44
N HIS A 217 -14.00 4.67 20.90
CA HIS A 217 -12.98 5.08 19.95
C HIS A 217 -13.58 5.41 18.58
N GLY A 218 -14.59 4.67 18.12
CA GLY A 218 -15.36 4.98 16.92
C GLY A 218 -15.99 6.37 17.00
N ALA A 219 -16.58 6.72 18.15
CA ALA A 219 -17.08 8.07 18.39
C ALA A 219 -15.96 9.14 18.37
N THR A 220 -14.79 8.81 18.92
CA THR A 220 -13.61 9.70 18.88
C THR A 220 -13.16 9.98 17.44
N ILE A 221 -13.11 8.94 16.61
CA ILE A 221 -12.76 9.04 15.18
C ILE A 221 -13.74 9.95 14.45
N MET A 222 -15.05 9.73 14.61
CA MET A 222 -16.06 10.52 13.91
C MET A 222 -16.15 11.95 14.43
N GLY A 223 -15.87 12.19 15.71
CA GLY A 223 -15.68 13.54 16.24
C GLY A 223 -14.53 14.28 15.55
N ALA A 224 -13.36 13.62 15.42
CA ALA A 224 -12.22 14.19 14.72
C ALA A 224 -12.48 14.41 13.22
N ILE A 225 -13.30 13.56 12.58
CA ILE A 225 -13.75 13.78 11.20
C ILE A 225 -14.64 15.02 11.11
N GLY A 226 -15.53 15.23 12.08
CA GLY A 226 -16.34 16.46 12.16
C GLY A 226 -15.48 17.71 12.29
N ASP A 227 -14.47 17.68 13.15
CA ASP A 227 -13.48 18.76 13.26
C ASP A 227 -12.75 18.99 11.93
N ALA A 228 -12.43 17.91 11.20
CA ALA A 228 -11.80 17.99 9.88
C ALA A 228 -12.73 18.60 8.81
N VAL A 229 -14.04 18.32 8.85
CA VAL A 229 -15.03 18.99 7.99
C VAL A 229 -15.08 20.50 8.27
N GLY A 230 -14.93 20.90 9.54
CA GLY A 230 -14.79 22.32 9.92
C GLY A 230 -13.49 22.97 9.43
N LYS A 231 -12.45 22.17 9.15
CA LYS A 231 -11.12 22.59 8.70
C LYS A 231 -10.86 22.22 7.23
N ILE A 232 -11.90 21.97 6.45
CA ILE A 232 -11.81 21.39 5.09
C ILE A 232 -11.00 22.24 4.10
N ASP A 233 -10.81 23.52 4.41
CA ASP A 233 -10.04 24.47 3.61
C ASP A 233 -8.52 24.36 3.86
N ASP A 234 -8.10 23.88 5.03
CA ASP A 234 -6.69 23.58 5.38
C ASP A 234 -6.60 22.36 6.32
N LEU A 235 -6.77 21.18 5.74
CA LEU A 235 -6.68 19.91 6.48
C LEU A 235 -5.28 19.69 7.05
N THR A 236 -4.23 20.05 6.30
CA THR A 236 -2.84 19.82 6.70
C THR A 236 -2.46 20.64 7.93
N GLY A 237 -2.76 21.94 7.93
CA GLY A 237 -2.53 22.79 9.10
C GLY A 237 -3.47 22.41 10.25
N GLY A 238 -4.75 22.22 9.94
CA GLY A 238 -5.81 21.93 10.90
C GLY A 238 -5.68 20.61 11.67
N LEU A 239 -4.98 19.62 11.10
CA LEU A 239 -4.77 18.28 11.67
C LEU A 239 -3.32 17.99 12.07
N SER A 240 -2.43 18.99 12.04
CA SER A 240 -0.99 18.82 12.30
C SER A 240 -0.68 18.02 13.57
N LYS A 241 -1.29 18.36 14.72
CA LYS A 241 -1.11 17.64 15.99
C LYS A 241 -1.55 16.18 15.91
N LEU A 242 -2.64 15.90 15.19
CA LEU A 242 -3.15 14.54 15.02
C LEU A 242 -2.24 13.73 14.08
N SER A 243 -1.68 14.38 13.05
CA SER A 243 -0.65 13.78 12.19
C SER A 243 0.61 13.44 12.98
N GLU A 244 1.11 14.34 13.84
CA GLU A 244 2.27 14.08 14.70
C GLU A 244 2.03 12.91 15.67
N LEU A 245 0.84 12.84 16.26
CA LEU A 245 0.44 11.72 17.11
C LEU A 245 0.51 10.39 16.35
N HIS A 246 -0.07 10.35 15.14
CA HIS A 246 -0.08 9.14 14.32
C HIS A 246 1.30 8.76 13.78
N ALA A 247 2.10 9.75 13.38
CA ALA A 247 3.44 9.54 12.82
C ALA A 247 4.47 9.12 13.88
N PHE A 248 4.56 9.86 14.99
CA PHE A 248 5.68 9.75 15.91
C PHE A 248 5.40 8.86 17.11
N LYS A 249 4.14 8.75 17.53
CA LYS A 249 3.74 8.00 18.73
C LYS A 249 3.01 6.71 18.39
N LEU A 250 1.94 6.77 17.60
CA LEU A 250 1.14 5.57 17.29
C LEU A 250 1.78 4.72 16.17
N ARG A 251 2.46 5.37 15.23
CA ARG A 251 3.13 4.75 14.07
C ARG A 251 2.20 3.82 13.31
N VAL A 252 1.00 4.31 12.99
CA VAL A 252 -0.01 3.55 12.22
C VAL A 252 0.43 3.51 10.76
N ASP A 253 0.53 2.35 10.10
CA ASP A 253 0.84 2.36 8.66
C ASP A 253 -0.21 3.19 7.90
N PRO A 254 0.19 4.22 7.11
CA PRO A 254 -0.71 5.05 6.32
C PRO A 254 -1.72 4.30 5.44
N ALA A 255 -1.40 3.08 5.00
CA ALA A 255 -2.32 2.23 4.24
C ALA A 255 -3.63 1.95 5.02
N ASN A 256 -3.57 1.87 6.35
CA ASN A 256 -4.72 1.57 7.19
C ASN A 256 -5.74 2.72 7.27
N PHE A 257 -5.34 3.97 6.99
CA PHE A 257 -6.31 5.09 6.91
C PHE A 257 -7.31 4.88 5.76
N LYS A 258 -6.85 4.32 4.64
CA LYS A 258 -7.72 4.03 3.49
C LYS A 258 -8.71 2.89 3.79
N ILE A 259 -8.27 1.90 4.56
CA ILE A 259 -9.13 0.82 5.04
C ILE A 259 -10.26 1.40 5.92
N LEU A 260 -9.91 2.26 6.88
CA LEU A 260 -10.91 2.90 7.74
C LEU A 260 -11.86 3.78 6.92
N ALA A 261 -11.33 4.60 5.99
CA ALA A 261 -12.13 5.44 5.10
C ALA A 261 -13.16 4.63 4.30
N HIS A 262 -12.77 3.47 3.75
CA HIS A 262 -13.68 2.58 3.05
C HIS A 262 -14.82 2.05 3.96
N ASN A 263 -14.50 1.66 5.19
CA ASN A 263 -15.51 1.20 6.15
C ASN A 263 -16.47 2.33 6.57
N ILE A 264 -15.97 3.57 6.67
CA ILE A 264 -16.80 4.75 6.91
C ILE A 264 -17.76 4.99 5.75
N ILE A 265 -17.27 4.98 4.50
CA ILE A 265 -18.11 5.13 3.30
C ILE A 265 -19.22 4.07 3.26
N LEU A 266 -18.88 2.81 3.55
CA LEU A 266 -19.85 1.72 3.61
C LEU A 266 -20.96 2.00 4.63
N VAL A 267 -20.60 2.44 5.84
CA VAL A 267 -21.57 2.76 6.90
C VAL A 267 -22.41 3.99 6.52
N LEU A 268 -21.82 5.02 5.92
CA LEU A 268 -22.55 6.18 5.41
C LEU A 268 -23.61 5.76 4.37
N ALA A 269 -23.24 4.89 3.42
CA ALA A 269 -24.17 4.36 2.42
C ALA A 269 -25.30 3.53 3.05
N MET A 270 -25.00 2.76 4.10
CA MET A 270 -25.98 1.93 4.81
C MET A 270 -26.99 2.75 5.62
N TYR A 271 -26.56 3.85 6.25
CA TYR A 271 -27.43 4.68 7.08
C TYR A 271 -28.25 5.68 6.26
N PHE A 272 -27.75 6.04 5.07
CA PHE A 272 -28.37 7.02 4.19
C PHE A 272 -28.64 6.48 2.79
N PRO A 273 -29.30 5.32 2.61
CA PRO A 273 -29.41 4.65 1.31
C PRO A 273 -30.17 5.46 0.25
N GLY A 274 -31.11 6.32 0.66
CA GLY A 274 -31.83 7.23 -0.25
C GLY A 274 -31.09 8.53 -0.56
N GLU A 275 -30.09 8.89 0.25
CA GLU A 275 -29.41 10.19 0.15
C GLU A 275 -27.95 10.04 -0.30
N PHE A 276 -27.33 8.86 -0.15
CA PHE A 276 -25.94 8.60 -0.52
C PHE A 276 -25.79 8.42 -2.04
N THR A 277 -26.01 9.51 -2.77
CA THR A 277 -25.91 9.56 -4.23
C THR A 277 -24.47 9.32 -4.71
N PRO A 278 -24.26 8.99 -6.00
CA PRO A 278 -22.92 8.89 -6.57
C PRO A 278 -22.07 10.16 -6.39
N GLU A 279 -22.70 11.34 -6.40
CA GLU A 279 -22.04 12.62 -6.19
C GLU A 279 -21.57 12.81 -4.74
N ILE A 280 -22.42 12.45 -3.76
CA ILE A 280 -22.01 12.45 -2.35
C ILE A 280 -20.91 11.43 -2.12
N HIS A 281 -21.04 10.22 -2.69
CA HIS A 281 -20.03 9.18 -2.57
C HIS A 281 -18.66 9.66 -3.06
N VAL A 282 -18.57 10.21 -4.27
CA VAL A 282 -17.31 10.75 -4.81
C VAL A 282 -16.76 11.89 -3.95
N SER A 283 -17.61 12.83 -3.51
CA SER A 283 -17.16 13.99 -2.71
C SER A 283 -16.62 13.56 -1.34
N VAL A 284 -17.31 12.63 -0.67
CA VAL A 284 -16.89 12.08 0.62
C VAL A 284 -15.63 11.24 0.49
N ASP A 285 -15.51 10.42 -0.55
CA ASP A 285 -14.30 9.62 -0.80
C ASP A 285 -13.08 10.53 -1.04
N LYS A 286 -13.22 11.55 -1.90
CA LYS A 286 -12.19 12.58 -2.09
C LYS A 286 -11.80 13.24 -0.76
N PHE A 287 -12.77 13.57 0.10
CA PHE A 287 -12.50 14.19 1.41
C PHE A 287 -11.73 13.25 2.33
N LEU A 288 -12.15 11.98 2.44
CA LEU A 288 -11.47 11.00 3.30
C LEU A 288 -10.07 10.65 2.80
N GLN A 289 -9.84 10.65 1.48
CA GLN A 289 -8.50 10.50 0.90
C GLN A 289 -7.59 11.67 1.26
N ASN A 290 -8.12 12.90 1.22
CA ASN A 290 -7.39 14.10 1.63
C ASN A 290 -7.12 14.15 3.14
N LEU A 291 -8.08 13.72 3.94
CA LEU A 291 -7.91 13.52 5.37
C LEU A 291 -6.78 12.52 5.68
N ALA A 292 -6.80 11.36 5.01
CA ALA A 292 -5.75 10.35 5.16
C ALA A 292 -4.36 10.89 4.75
N LEU A 293 -4.30 11.68 3.67
CA LEU A 293 -3.08 12.36 3.24
C LEU A 293 -2.57 13.33 4.31
N ALA A 294 -3.43 14.19 4.84
CA ALA A 294 -3.08 15.16 5.90
C ALA A 294 -2.60 14.46 7.18
N LEU A 295 -3.23 13.35 7.58
CA LEU A 295 -2.78 12.53 8.71
C LEU A 295 -1.41 11.89 8.46
N SER A 296 -1.09 11.56 7.22
CA SER A 296 0.16 10.91 6.83
C SER A 296 1.33 11.88 6.64
N GLU A 297 1.10 13.19 6.76
CA GLU A 297 2.06 14.21 6.35
C GLU A 297 3.35 14.18 7.18
N ARG A 298 3.27 13.80 8.47
CA ARG A 298 4.41 13.84 9.39
C ARG A 298 5.27 12.57 9.42
N TYR A 299 4.88 11.49 8.75
CA TYR A 299 5.51 10.16 8.87
C TYR A 299 6.99 10.11 8.53
N HIS A 300 7.47 11.04 7.70
CA HIS A 300 8.88 11.13 7.30
C HIS A 300 9.48 12.51 7.54
N SER A 301 8.79 13.36 8.31
CA SER A 301 9.35 14.62 8.81
C SER A 301 10.12 14.32 10.10
N LEU A 302 11.33 14.86 10.26
CA LEU A 302 12.04 14.75 11.54
C LEU A 302 11.25 15.54 12.60
N PRO A 303 11.06 15.01 13.82
CA PRO A 303 10.59 15.81 14.94
C PRO A 303 11.54 16.98 15.13
N GLN A 304 11.07 18.21 14.93
CA GLN A 304 11.82 19.39 15.34
C GLN A 304 11.55 19.71 16.81
N HIS A 305 11.84 18.79 17.75
CA HIS A 305 11.92 19.14 19.18
C HIS A 305 12.81 18.18 19.99
N PRO A 306 13.59 18.70 20.98
CA PRO A 306 14.45 17.91 21.85
C PRO A 306 13.68 17.36 23.07
N GLY A 307 13.90 16.09 23.45
CA GLY A 307 13.59 15.59 24.80
C GLY A 307 12.71 14.34 24.87
N CYS A 308 13.27 13.27 25.42
CA CYS A 308 12.69 11.95 25.66
C CYS A 308 11.58 11.90 26.74
N LEU A 309 10.80 10.79 26.77
CA LEU A 309 10.71 9.81 27.87
C LEU A 309 9.42 8.96 27.76
N TRP A 310 9.54 7.63 27.70
CA TRP A 310 8.42 6.69 27.80
C TRP A 310 8.58 5.81 29.05
N HIS A 311 7.56 5.74 29.90
CA HIS A 311 7.45 4.79 31.01
C HIS A 311 6.43 3.67 30.69
N HIS A 312 6.79 2.46 31.11
CA HIS A 312 6.11 1.17 30.93
C HIS A 312 4.78 1.04 31.71
N VAL A 313 3.84 0.23 31.19
CA VAL A 313 2.81 -0.46 31.98
C VAL A 313 2.66 -1.91 31.50
N PRO A 314 2.71 -2.94 32.38
CA PRO A 314 2.52 -4.34 32.04
C PRO A 314 1.09 -4.87 32.31
N SER A 315 0.74 -5.92 31.57
CA SER A 315 -0.53 -6.63 31.45
C SER A 315 -0.68 -7.83 32.42
N ARG A 316 -1.92 -8.15 32.83
CA ARG A 316 -2.37 -9.52 33.21
C ARG A 316 -3.88 -9.71 32.93
N LEU A 317 -4.22 -10.85 32.31
CA LEU A 317 -5.57 -11.41 32.16
C LEU A 317 -5.52 -12.90 32.50
N HIS A 318 -6.63 -13.47 33.00
CA HIS A 318 -6.96 -14.90 32.93
C HIS A 318 -8.51 -15.11 33.05
N PRO A 319 -9.09 -16.29 32.69
CA PRO A 319 -10.14 -16.39 31.66
C PRO A 319 -11.35 -17.31 32.06
N ARG A 320 -12.20 -17.65 31.05
CA ARG A 320 -13.28 -18.69 30.96
C ARG A 320 -14.71 -18.14 31.04
N ASP A 321 -15.75 -18.60 30.32
CA ASP A 321 -16.04 -19.85 29.60
C ASP A 321 -17.14 -19.69 28.50
N ARG A 322 -17.31 -20.76 27.70
CA ARG A 322 -18.18 -20.96 26.51
C ARG A 322 -19.68 -21.14 26.80
N ALA A 323 -20.56 -20.79 25.84
CA ALA A 323 -21.59 -21.72 25.29
C ALA A 323 -22.42 -21.10 24.13
N ARG A 324 -22.95 -22.00 23.28
CA ARG A 324 -23.67 -21.86 22.00
C ARG A 324 -25.14 -21.39 22.18
N ASP A 325 -25.74 -20.76 21.16
CA ASP A 325 -26.78 -21.42 20.31
C ASP A 325 -27.44 -20.52 19.23
N ARG A 326 -27.67 -21.15 18.07
CA ARG A 326 -28.77 -21.07 17.07
C ARG A 326 -29.24 -19.74 16.44
N ALA A 327 -29.25 -19.75 15.10
CA ALA A 327 -29.97 -18.84 14.20
C ALA A 327 -31.20 -19.52 13.55
N PRO A 328 -32.22 -18.73 13.11
CA PRO A 328 -32.70 -18.81 11.71
C PRO A 328 -33.04 -17.42 11.12
N ARG A 329 -32.61 -17.09 9.88
CA ARG A 329 -33.33 -17.16 8.57
C ARG A 329 -34.55 -16.23 8.38
N ASN A 330 -34.44 -15.22 7.50
CA ASN A 330 -35.09 -15.13 6.17
C ASN A 330 -35.18 -13.69 5.60
N LEU A 331 -35.26 -13.62 4.24
CA LEU A 331 -35.62 -12.51 3.32
C LEU A 331 -34.54 -11.45 3.00
N SER A 332 -34.35 -10.92 1.79
CA SER A 332 -34.61 -11.29 0.38
C SER A 332 -33.93 -10.17 -0.44
N MET A 333 -33.19 -10.50 -1.51
CA MET A 333 -32.29 -9.58 -2.23
C MET A 333 -32.85 -9.18 -3.61
N ALA A 334 -32.93 -7.86 -3.83
CA ALA A 334 -33.11 -7.14 -5.10
C ALA A 334 -32.36 -5.80 -4.88
N THR A 335 -31.52 -5.20 -5.72
CA THR A 335 -31.16 -5.26 -7.14
C THR A 335 -29.79 -4.58 -7.22
N TRP A 336 -28.79 -5.20 -7.85
CA TRP A 336 -27.42 -4.70 -7.87
C TRP A 336 -27.16 -3.70 -9.01
N THR A 337 -26.54 -2.55 -8.70
CA THR A 337 -26.10 -1.51 -9.66
C THR A 337 -24.58 -1.31 -9.60
N SER A 338 -24.05 -0.50 -10.52
CA SER A 338 -22.64 -0.41 -10.98
C SER A 338 -21.53 -0.20 -9.94
N GLY A 339 -21.84 0.06 -8.66
CA GLY A 339 -20.86 0.23 -7.58
C GLY A 339 -20.09 -1.04 -7.20
N GLU A 340 -20.61 -2.23 -7.50
CA GLU A 340 -19.94 -3.51 -7.18
C GLU A 340 -18.72 -3.83 -8.05
N ARG A 341 -18.54 -3.14 -9.18
CA ARG A 341 -17.34 -3.31 -10.01
C ARG A 341 -16.09 -2.74 -9.35
N VAL A 342 -16.23 -1.69 -8.53
CA VAL A 342 -15.09 -1.07 -7.83
C VAL A 342 -14.58 -1.99 -6.71
N VAL A 343 -15.48 -2.65 -5.96
CA VAL A 343 -15.09 -3.53 -4.84
C VAL A 343 -14.31 -4.77 -5.31
N ARG A 344 -14.54 -5.26 -6.53
CA ARG A 344 -13.75 -6.38 -7.10
C ARG A 344 -12.35 -5.96 -7.59
N GLN A 345 -12.11 -4.67 -7.80
CA GLN A 345 -10.86 -4.14 -8.36
C GLN A 345 -9.76 -3.95 -7.31
N TRP A 346 -10.08 -4.00 -6.01
CA TRP A 346 -9.10 -3.81 -4.92
C TRP A 346 -8.60 -5.12 -4.28
N HIS A 347 -9.09 -6.26 -4.77
CA HIS A 347 -8.54 -7.60 -4.46
C HIS A 347 -7.81 -8.23 -5.64
N THR A 348 -7.56 -7.52 -6.74
CA THR A 348 -6.86 -8.08 -7.90
C THR A 348 -5.37 -8.33 -7.66
N GLN A 349 -4.75 -7.66 -6.68
CA GLN A 349 -3.40 -8.03 -6.25
C GLN A 349 -3.38 -9.33 -5.45
N ASP A 350 -4.50 -9.70 -4.82
CA ASP A 350 -4.69 -11.02 -4.19
C ASP A 350 -5.19 -12.09 -5.18
N LYS A 351 -5.78 -11.72 -6.32
CA LYS A 351 -6.24 -12.69 -7.33
C LYS A 351 -5.14 -13.17 -8.27
N ALA A 352 -4.13 -12.35 -8.57
CA ALA A 352 -2.96 -12.80 -9.32
C ALA A 352 -2.07 -13.77 -8.50
N THR A 353 -2.13 -13.71 -7.18
CA THR A 353 -1.45 -14.61 -6.23
C THR A 353 -2.41 -15.26 -5.24
N SER A 354 -3.62 -15.63 -5.69
CA SER A 354 -4.51 -16.48 -4.88
C SER A 354 -3.97 -17.90 -4.89
N LEU A 355 -2.86 -18.12 -4.17
CA LEU A 355 -2.31 -19.41 -3.76
C LEU A 355 -3.14 -20.04 -2.63
N ARG A 356 -4.45 -19.73 -2.56
CA ARG A 356 -5.37 -20.47 -1.71
C ARG A 356 -5.56 -21.86 -2.32
N GLY A 357 -4.68 -22.79 -1.93
CA GLY A 357 -4.81 -24.23 -2.18
C GLY A 357 -3.95 -24.80 -3.32
N LYS A 358 -3.27 -23.99 -4.14
CA LYS A 358 -2.35 -24.51 -5.16
C LYS A 358 -0.92 -24.51 -4.65
N MET A 359 -0.29 -25.69 -4.62
CA MET A 359 1.15 -25.85 -4.40
C MET A 359 1.89 -25.02 -5.44
N VAL A 360 2.82 -24.18 -5.01
CA VAL A 360 3.63 -23.36 -5.92
C VAL A 360 4.47 -24.31 -6.77
N LYS A 361 4.40 -24.15 -8.09
CA LYS A 361 5.28 -24.88 -9.00
C LYS A 361 6.48 -24.00 -9.34
N TRP A 362 7.66 -24.52 -9.01
CA TRP A 362 8.94 -23.91 -9.37
C TRP A 362 9.43 -24.49 -10.69
N THR A 363 9.86 -23.62 -11.61
CA THR A 363 10.55 -24.05 -12.85
C THR A 363 11.99 -24.46 -12.53
N ASP A 364 12.62 -25.22 -13.43
CA ASP A 364 14.03 -25.61 -13.26
C ASP A 364 14.95 -24.38 -13.19
N PHE A 365 14.63 -23.36 -13.99
CA PHE A 365 15.30 -22.06 -13.93
C PHE A 365 15.18 -21.42 -12.53
N GLU A 366 13.99 -21.36 -11.95
CA GLU A 366 13.78 -20.80 -10.61
C GLU A 366 14.51 -21.62 -9.53
N ARG A 367 14.47 -22.96 -9.63
CA ARG A 367 15.15 -23.88 -8.70
C ARG A 367 16.67 -23.73 -8.72
N ALA A 368 17.26 -23.42 -9.86
CA ALA A 368 18.68 -23.14 -9.97
C ALA A 368 19.02 -21.71 -9.51
N THR A 369 18.21 -20.73 -9.93
CA THR A 369 18.49 -19.30 -9.75
C THR A 369 18.35 -18.85 -8.31
N ILE A 370 17.33 -19.31 -7.59
CA ILE A 370 17.08 -18.84 -6.22
C ILE A 370 18.23 -19.23 -5.28
N PRO A 371 18.69 -20.49 -5.17
CA PRO A 371 19.88 -20.83 -4.39
C PRO A 371 21.15 -20.10 -4.87
N ASP A 372 21.31 -19.89 -6.18
CA ASP A 372 22.46 -19.17 -6.75
C ASP A 372 22.52 -17.69 -6.33
N ILE A 373 21.37 -17.02 -6.17
CA ILE A 373 21.33 -15.66 -5.58
C ILE A 373 21.91 -15.70 -4.16
N PHE A 374 21.45 -16.63 -3.33
CA PHE A 374 21.86 -16.72 -1.92
C PHE A 374 23.32 -17.17 -1.74
N SER A 375 23.92 -17.84 -2.74
CA SER A 375 25.33 -18.19 -2.72
C SER A 375 26.26 -17.02 -3.11
N LYS A 376 25.74 -16.03 -3.85
CA LYS A 376 26.49 -14.88 -4.37
C LYS A 376 26.41 -13.61 -3.54
N ILE A 377 25.35 -13.46 -2.75
CA ILE A 377 25.18 -12.29 -1.89
C ILE A 377 26.03 -12.38 -0.62
N ASP A 378 26.49 -11.22 -0.13
CA ASP A 378 27.11 -11.12 1.19
C ASP A 378 26.01 -11.08 2.25
N LYS A 379 25.90 -12.18 3.00
CA LYS A 379 24.86 -12.40 3.99
C LYS A 379 25.01 -11.52 5.23
N ASP A 380 26.24 -11.11 5.54
CA ASP A 380 26.53 -10.20 6.64
C ASP A 380 26.18 -8.76 6.31
N ILE A 381 25.96 -8.44 5.02
CA ILE A 381 25.56 -7.12 4.55
C ILE A 381 24.09 -7.07 4.15
N VAL A 382 23.59 -8.03 3.34
CA VAL A 382 22.25 -7.95 2.73
C VAL A 382 21.15 -7.88 3.79
N GLY A 383 21.17 -8.79 4.77
CA GLY A 383 20.16 -8.85 5.82
C GLY A 383 20.09 -7.55 6.63
N PRO A 384 21.22 -7.10 7.23
CA PRO A 384 21.31 -5.81 7.92
C PRO A 384 20.87 -4.62 7.08
N ALA A 385 21.36 -4.51 5.85
CA ALA A 385 21.05 -3.37 4.97
C ALA A 385 19.58 -3.34 4.56
N ALA A 386 18.96 -4.50 4.30
CA ALA A 386 17.54 -4.58 3.96
C ALA A 386 16.64 -4.16 5.14
N LEU A 387 16.94 -4.62 6.35
CA LEU A 387 16.19 -4.23 7.55
C LEU A 387 16.39 -2.75 7.86
N ALA A 388 17.62 -2.24 7.82
CA ALA A 388 17.89 -0.82 8.03
C ALA A 388 17.15 0.06 7.02
N ARG A 389 17.18 -0.31 5.72
CA ARG A 389 16.45 0.39 4.66
C ARG A 389 14.94 0.39 4.92
N CYS A 390 14.37 -0.74 5.33
CA CYS A 390 12.95 -0.84 5.67
C CYS A 390 12.56 0.11 6.83
N LEU A 391 13.37 0.15 7.90
CA LEU A 391 13.11 1.00 9.07
C LEU A 391 13.25 2.51 8.77
N VAL A 392 14.07 2.88 7.79
CA VAL A 392 14.24 4.27 7.34
C VAL A 392 13.13 4.69 6.37
N VAL A 393 12.87 3.87 5.36
CA VAL A 393 11.93 4.19 4.28
C VAL A 393 10.48 4.07 4.75
N TYR A 394 10.21 3.17 5.69
CA TYR A 394 8.88 2.92 6.24
C TYR A 394 8.90 3.06 7.77
N PRO A 395 8.97 4.28 8.33
CA PRO A 395 9.19 4.52 9.76
C PRO A 395 8.13 3.90 10.68
N TRP A 396 6.92 3.62 10.18
CA TRP A 396 5.89 2.92 10.96
C TRP A 396 6.33 1.51 11.37
N THR A 397 7.18 0.85 10.58
CA THR A 397 7.71 -0.50 10.90
C THR A 397 8.58 -0.51 12.15
N GLN A 398 9.15 0.62 12.55
CA GLN A 398 9.96 0.73 13.77
C GLN A 398 9.19 0.40 15.05
N ARG A 399 7.85 0.46 15.03
CA ARG A 399 6.99 0.12 16.18
C ARG A 399 7.24 -1.31 16.72
N TYR A 400 7.63 -2.24 15.83
CA TYR A 400 7.89 -3.64 16.20
C TYR A 400 9.25 -3.83 16.90
N PHE A 401 10.11 -2.81 16.88
CA PHE A 401 11.50 -2.88 17.30
C PHE A 401 11.83 -1.95 18.47
N ALA A 402 10.86 -1.64 19.34
CA ALA A 402 11.06 -0.74 20.49
C ALA A 402 12.24 -1.17 21.41
N LYS A 403 12.54 -2.47 21.49
CA LYS A 403 13.66 -3.02 22.28
C LYS A 403 15.04 -2.84 21.63
N PHE A 404 15.10 -2.30 20.42
CA PHE A 404 16.35 -2.13 19.67
C PHE A 404 17.08 -0.84 20.05
N GLY A 405 16.51 -0.02 20.93
CA GLY A 405 17.14 1.21 21.39
C GLY A 405 16.90 2.35 20.41
N ASN A 406 17.96 3.12 20.09
CA ASN A 406 17.84 4.30 19.24
C ASN A 406 17.61 3.91 17.78
N LEU A 407 16.44 4.28 17.24
CA LEU A 407 16.05 4.15 15.84
C LEU A 407 15.58 5.51 15.27
N TYR A 408 16.06 6.62 15.84
CA TYR A 408 15.50 7.95 15.58
C TYR A 408 15.78 8.48 14.16
N ASN A 409 16.96 8.18 13.61
CA ASN A 409 17.37 8.61 12.29
C ASN A 409 18.14 7.51 11.58
N ALA A 410 18.37 7.70 10.28
CA ALA A 410 18.99 6.69 9.44
C ALA A 410 20.43 6.32 9.87
N ALA A 411 21.25 7.27 10.31
CA ALA A 411 22.58 6.96 10.84
C ALA A 411 22.50 6.07 12.09
N ALA A 412 21.58 6.37 13.02
CA ALA A 412 21.35 5.57 14.22
C ALA A 412 20.82 4.17 13.88
N ILE A 413 19.94 4.05 12.89
CA ILE A 413 19.40 2.75 12.44
C ILE A 413 20.50 1.89 11.79
N THR A 414 21.24 2.46 10.84
CA THR A 414 22.26 1.73 10.07
C THR A 414 23.44 1.27 10.93
N SER A 415 23.80 2.04 11.97
CA SER A 415 24.85 1.67 12.92
C SER A 415 24.37 0.80 14.09
N ASN A 416 23.07 0.46 14.16
CA ASN A 416 22.52 -0.25 15.31
C ASN A 416 22.88 -1.75 15.28
N PRO A 417 23.61 -2.27 16.29
CA PRO A 417 24.03 -3.67 16.30
C PRO A 417 22.87 -4.66 16.42
N LYS A 418 21.74 -4.27 17.03
CA LYS A 418 20.54 -5.12 17.11
C LYS A 418 19.80 -5.19 15.78
N VAL A 419 19.78 -4.08 15.02
CA VAL A 419 19.26 -4.08 13.64
C VAL A 419 20.12 -5.01 12.79
N ALA A 420 21.45 -4.89 12.87
CA ALA A 420 22.34 -5.79 12.13
C ALA A 420 22.13 -7.26 12.53
N ALA A 421 22.15 -7.58 13.82
CA ALA A 421 21.93 -8.95 14.29
C ALA A 421 20.59 -9.53 13.82
N HIS A 422 19.51 -8.75 13.89
CA HIS A 422 18.21 -9.22 13.44
C HIS A 422 18.09 -9.34 11.92
N GLY A 423 18.74 -8.45 11.16
CA GLY A 423 18.83 -8.57 9.71
C GLY A 423 19.46 -9.90 9.28
N LYS A 424 20.49 -10.37 9.99
CA LYS A 424 21.08 -11.70 9.75
C LYS A 424 20.10 -12.83 10.06
N VAL A 425 19.31 -12.71 11.13
CA VAL A 425 18.25 -13.68 11.48
C VAL A 425 17.18 -13.76 10.38
N VAL A 426 16.76 -12.61 9.83
CA VAL A 426 15.81 -12.56 8.70
C VAL A 426 16.37 -13.31 7.50
N LEU A 427 17.63 -13.05 7.14
CA LEU A 427 18.25 -13.69 5.99
C LEU A 427 18.43 -15.20 6.19
N ALA A 428 18.84 -15.64 7.38
CA ALA A 428 18.90 -17.06 7.73
C ALA A 428 17.51 -17.74 7.66
N GLY A 429 16.45 -17.02 8.03
CA GLY A 429 15.07 -17.46 7.84
C GLY A 429 14.73 -17.68 6.37
N LEU A 430 15.14 -16.78 5.48
CA LEU A 430 14.95 -16.94 4.03
C LEU A 430 15.80 -18.09 3.46
N GLU A 431 17.04 -18.28 3.92
CA GLU A 431 17.85 -19.45 3.52
C GLU A 431 17.18 -20.77 3.90
N LEU A 432 16.51 -20.82 5.05
CA LEU A 432 15.71 -21.99 5.42
C LEU A 432 14.57 -22.23 4.43
N ALA A 433 13.92 -21.19 3.91
CA ALA A 433 12.93 -21.33 2.84
C ALA A 433 13.57 -21.78 1.51
N VAL A 434 14.76 -21.28 1.16
CA VAL A 434 15.49 -21.74 -0.03
C VAL A 434 15.77 -23.25 0.04
N LYS A 435 16.15 -23.77 1.22
CA LYS A 435 16.37 -25.20 1.43
C LYS A 435 15.08 -26.03 1.35
N ASN A 436 13.91 -25.40 1.50
CA ASN A 436 12.61 -26.06 1.58
C ASN A 436 11.59 -25.43 0.60
N MET A 437 12.01 -25.10 -0.62
CA MET A 437 11.20 -24.33 -1.58
C MET A 437 9.84 -24.95 -1.88
N ASP A 438 9.73 -26.28 -1.90
CA ASP A 438 8.46 -26.99 -2.15
C ASP A 438 7.53 -27.01 -0.93
N ASP A 439 8.04 -26.70 0.26
CA ASP A 439 7.29 -26.80 1.52
C ASP A 439 7.54 -25.60 2.47
N ILE A 440 7.73 -24.40 1.90
CA ILE A 440 7.99 -23.15 2.66
C ILE A 440 6.90 -22.92 3.71
N LYS A 441 5.64 -23.22 3.36
CA LYS A 441 4.49 -23.03 4.26
C LYS A 441 4.58 -23.88 5.53
N LYS A 442 4.96 -25.15 5.41
CA LYS A 442 5.17 -26.02 6.58
C LYS A 442 6.43 -25.60 7.34
N THR A 443 7.49 -25.29 6.62
CA THR A 443 8.77 -24.83 7.17
C THR A 443 8.59 -23.59 8.05
N TYR A 444 7.73 -22.65 7.63
CA TYR A 444 7.42 -21.43 8.37
C TYR A 444 6.24 -21.55 9.32
N ALA A 445 5.70 -22.74 9.60
CA ALA A 445 4.50 -22.87 10.43
C ALA A 445 4.66 -22.20 11.82
N GLU A 446 5.76 -22.51 12.53
CA GLU A 446 6.05 -21.90 13.83
C GLU A 446 6.39 -20.42 13.73
N LEU A 447 7.13 -20.04 12.69
CA LEU A 447 7.52 -18.65 12.44
C LEU A 447 6.30 -17.78 12.12
N SER A 448 5.34 -18.32 11.39
CA SER A 448 4.05 -17.70 11.07
C SER A 448 3.27 -17.45 12.36
N VAL A 449 3.13 -18.47 13.23
CA VAL A 449 2.45 -18.32 14.54
C VAL A 449 3.15 -17.26 15.40
N LEU A 450 4.48 -17.29 15.46
CA LEU A 450 5.25 -16.27 16.17
C LEU A 450 4.93 -14.87 15.65
N HIS A 451 4.97 -14.66 14.34
CA HIS A 451 4.75 -13.34 13.74
C HIS A 451 3.31 -12.87 13.83
N SER A 452 2.33 -13.76 13.63
CA SER A 452 0.92 -13.39 13.60
C SER A 452 0.30 -13.29 14.99
N GLU A 453 0.56 -14.25 15.87
CA GLU A 453 -0.15 -14.36 17.16
C GLU A 453 0.61 -13.70 18.30
N LYS A 454 1.94 -13.84 18.33
CA LYS A 454 2.77 -13.33 19.43
C LYS A 454 3.30 -11.92 19.14
N LEU A 455 3.89 -11.72 17.97
CA LEU A 455 4.48 -10.44 17.58
C LEU A 455 3.45 -9.50 16.93
N GLN A 456 2.34 -10.05 16.43
CA GLN A 456 1.24 -9.29 15.83
C GLN A 456 1.74 -8.31 14.75
N VAL A 457 2.63 -8.80 13.89
CA VAL A 457 3.16 -8.04 12.75
C VAL A 457 2.07 -7.93 11.69
N ASP A 458 1.84 -6.71 11.19
CA ASP A 458 0.92 -6.49 10.08
C ASP A 458 1.45 -7.23 8.83
N PRO A 459 0.67 -8.16 8.25
CA PRO A 459 0.95 -8.86 7.01
C PRO A 459 1.50 -8.02 5.85
N ASP A 460 1.10 -6.74 5.73
CA ASP A 460 1.54 -5.85 4.65
C ASP A 460 3.01 -5.42 4.82
N ASN A 461 3.53 -5.33 6.05
CA ASN A 461 4.91 -4.92 6.30
C ASN A 461 5.96 -5.95 5.82
N PHE A 462 5.58 -7.22 5.65
CA PHE A 462 6.46 -8.22 5.05
C PHE A 462 6.77 -7.91 3.58
N LYS A 463 5.82 -7.33 2.84
CA LYS A 463 6.03 -6.91 1.45
C LYS A 463 7.02 -5.74 1.38
N LEU A 464 6.92 -4.79 2.30
CA LEU A 464 7.87 -3.66 2.38
C LEU A 464 9.31 -4.12 2.64
N LEU A 465 9.49 -5.11 3.51
CA LEU A 465 10.80 -5.72 3.75
C LEU A 465 11.29 -6.51 2.54
N ALA A 466 10.40 -7.24 1.86
CA ALA A 466 10.72 -7.95 0.62
C ALA A 466 11.19 -6.98 -0.48
N ASP A 467 10.49 -5.86 -0.68
CA ASP A 467 10.86 -4.83 -1.65
C ASP A 467 12.22 -4.19 -1.32
N CYS A 468 12.47 -3.88 -0.05
CA CYS A 468 13.78 -3.39 0.40
C CYS A 468 14.90 -4.42 0.20
N LEU A 469 14.60 -5.70 0.42
CA LEU A 469 15.55 -6.79 0.20
C LEU A 469 15.89 -6.93 -1.29
N THR A 470 14.90 -6.89 -2.18
CA THR A 470 15.10 -6.90 -3.63
C THR A 470 16.02 -5.76 -4.08
N ILE A 471 15.80 -4.54 -3.56
CA ILE A 471 16.65 -3.38 -3.85
C ILE A 471 18.10 -3.62 -3.41
N VAL A 472 18.33 -4.17 -2.21
CA VAL A 472 19.67 -4.43 -1.69
C VAL A 472 20.38 -5.55 -2.45
N VAL A 473 19.67 -6.63 -2.77
CA VAL A 473 20.20 -7.74 -3.59
C VAL A 473 20.57 -7.25 -4.99
N ALA A 474 19.73 -6.40 -5.58
CA ALA A 474 20.00 -5.80 -6.88
C ALA A 474 21.28 -4.94 -6.84
N GLY A 475 21.46 -4.11 -5.81
CA GLY A 475 22.68 -3.32 -5.61
C GLY A 475 23.96 -4.17 -5.52
N GLN A 476 23.92 -5.33 -4.86
CA GLN A 476 25.08 -6.22 -4.75
C GLN A 476 25.38 -7.01 -6.03
N LEU A 477 24.34 -7.53 -6.69
CA LEU A 477 24.52 -8.38 -7.86
C LEU A 477 24.72 -7.58 -9.15
N GLY A 478 24.31 -6.31 -9.17
CA GLY A 478 24.40 -5.43 -10.33
C GLY A 478 23.81 -6.08 -11.58
N LYS A 479 24.52 -6.01 -12.71
CA LYS A 479 24.07 -6.55 -14.00
C LYS A 479 23.75 -8.06 -13.99
N LYS A 480 24.23 -8.82 -13.00
CA LYS A 480 23.89 -10.26 -12.86
C LYS A 480 22.45 -10.48 -12.39
N PHE A 481 21.82 -9.47 -11.78
CA PHE A 481 20.42 -9.53 -11.36
C PHE A 481 19.50 -9.19 -12.52
N THR A 482 19.45 -10.05 -13.55
CA THR A 482 18.66 -9.81 -14.77
C THR A 482 17.15 -9.71 -14.47
N PRO A 483 16.32 -9.22 -15.41
CA PRO A 483 14.85 -9.20 -15.23
C PRO A 483 14.25 -10.57 -14.88
N GLU A 484 14.78 -11.66 -15.43
CA GLU A 484 14.33 -13.04 -15.16
C GLU A 484 14.75 -13.49 -13.76
N VAL A 485 15.98 -13.14 -13.34
CA VAL A 485 16.47 -13.39 -11.97
C VAL A 485 15.62 -12.62 -10.95
N GLN A 486 15.28 -11.36 -11.25
CA GLN A 486 14.36 -10.56 -10.43
C GLN A 486 12.98 -11.21 -10.35
N ALA A 487 12.41 -11.68 -11.47
CA ALA A 487 11.11 -12.34 -11.47
C ALA A 487 11.09 -13.61 -10.61
N ALA A 488 12.14 -14.44 -10.69
CA ALA A 488 12.30 -15.63 -9.86
C ALA A 488 12.41 -15.26 -8.37
N PHE A 489 13.22 -14.24 -8.03
CA PHE A 489 13.40 -13.78 -6.67
C PHE A 489 12.12 -13.15 -6.08
N GLN A 490 11.40 -12.33 -6.87
CA GLN A 490 10.14 -11.74 -6.46
C GLN A 490 9.09 -12.83 -6.15
N LYS A 491 8.96 -13.83 -7.02
CA LYS A 491 8.08 -14.98 -6.77
C LYS A 491 8.47 -15.72 -5.50
N PHE A 492 9.76 -15.94 -5.25
CA PHE A 492 10.25 -16.54 -4.00
C PHE A 492 9.84 -15.74 -2.76
N LEU A 493 10.02 -14.42 -2.80
CA LEU A 493 9.62 -13.55 -1.71
C LEU A 493 8.10 -13.52 -1.53
N ASP A 494 7.32 -13.45 -2.60
CA ASP A 494 5.85 -13.48 -2.53
C ASP A 494 5.34 -14.76 -1.86
N VAL A 495 5.95 -15.90 -2.16
CA VAL A 495 5.63 -17.19 -1.53
C VAL A 495 6.04 -17.22 -0.06
N SER A 496 7.24 -16.72 0.27
CA SER A 496 7.74 -16.62 1.64
C SER A 496 6.87 -15.70 2.50
N VAL A 497 6.50 -14.54 1.97
CA VAL A 497 5.59 -13.58 2.59
C VAL A 497 4.21 -14.24 2.77
N SER A 498 3.66 -14.88 1.74
CA SER A 498 2.38 -15.59 1.84
C SER A 498 2.37 -16.67 2.94
N ALA A 499 3.48 -17.40 3.11
CA ALA A 499 3.63 -18.39 4.17
C ALA A 499 3.64 -17.76 5.58
N LEU A 500 4.26 -16.59 5.76
CA LEU A 500 4.30 -15.86 7.03
C LEU A 500 2.99 -15.13 7.36
N ARG A 501 2.23 -14.73 6.32
CA ARG A 501 0.95 -14.02 6.45
C ARG A 501 -0.18 -14.88 6.96
N LYS A 502 -0.04 -16.21 6.91
CA LYS A 502 -1.14 -17.11 7.25
C LYS A 502 -1.40 -17.04 8.76
N GLN A 503 -2.38 -16.21 9.12
CA GLN A 503 -3.06 -16.29 10.40
C GLN A 503 -3.61 -17.72 10.57
N ALA A 504 -2.90 -18.55 11.33
CA ALA A 504 -3.49 -19.70 11.97
C ALA A 504 -4.59 -19.14 12.89
N GLY A 505 -5.85 -19.22 12.45
CA GLY A 505 -6.97 -18.57 13.15
C GLY A 505 -8.15 -18.18 12.28
N ALA A 506 -8.01 -18.10 10.95
CA ALA A 506 -9.19 -18.17 10.08
C ALA A 506 -9.69 -19.63 10.10
N GLN A 507 -10.52 -19.96 11.09
CA GLN A 507 -11.37 -21.13 11.00
C GLN A 507 -12.19 -20.95 9.72
N VAL A 508 -11.83 -21.72 8.70
CA VAL A 508 -12.55 -21.83 7.45
C VAL A 508 -13.95 -22.30 7.84
N LEU A 509 -14.93 -21.40 7.85
CA LEU A 509 -16.28 -21.82 7.56
C LEU A 509 -16.23 -22.36 6.13
N PRO A 510 -16.65 -23.61 5.87
CA PRO A 510 -16.62 -24.17 4.54
C PRO A 510 -17.56 -23.33 3.67
N VAL A 511 -16.99 -22.52 2.79
CA VAL A 511 -17.73 -22.05 1.61
C VAL A 511 -17.80 -23.27 0.72
N GLY A 512 -18.96 -23.95 0.74
CA GLY A 512 -19.23 -25.03 -0.19
C GLY A 512 -18.99 -24.54 -1.61
N GLU A 513 -18.18 -25.29 -2.36
CA GLU A 513 -18.06 -25.12 -3.80
C GLU A 513 -19.45 -25.29 -4.43
N VAL A 514 -20.00 -24.22 -4.98
CA VAL A 514 -21.03 -24.35 -6.02
C VAL A 514 -20.35 -23.91 -7.31
N GLY A 515 -19.82 -24.90 -8.03
CA GLY A 515 -19.32 -24.71 -9.38
C GLY A 515 -20.45 -24.15 -10.25
N LEU A 516 -20.21 -23.00 -10.86
CA LEU A 516 -21.06 -22.44 -11.92
C LEU A 516 -20.90 -23.31 -13.17
N GLY A 517 -21.62 -24.43 -13.20
CA GLY A 517 -21.92 -25.17 -14.42
C GLY A 517 -22.97 -24.40 -15.22
N LEU A 518 -22.53 -23.41 -15.99
CA LEU A 518 -23.35 -22.77 -17.01
C LEU A 518 -23.61 -23.78 -18.14
N ARG A 519 -24.75 -24.48 -18.09
CA ARG A 519 -25.39 -25.03 -19.30
C ARG A 519 -26.51 -24.08 -19.69
N VAL A 520 -26.25 -23.32 -20.75
CA VAL A 520 -27.25 -22.53 -21.45
C VAL A 520 -28.07 -23.50 -22.28
N HIS A 521 -29.35 -23.67 -21.96
CA HIS A 521 -30.33 -24.13 -22.93
C HIS A 521 -31.23 -22.96 -23.27
N ASP A 522 -31.15 -22.58 -24.55
CA ASP A 522 -32.06 -21.65 -25.21
C ASP A 522 -33.50 -22.06 -25.01
N GLN A 523 -34.36 -21.09 -24.69
CA GLN A 523 -35.66 -20.96 -25.36
C GLN A 523 -36.24 -19.56 -25.10
N HIS A 524 -36.41 -18.82 -26.20
CA HIS A 524 -37.21 -17.61 -26.27
C HIS A 524 -38.72 -17.93 -26.27
N PRO A 525 -39.58 -16.94 -25.93
CA PRO A 525 -40.96 -17.17 -25.52
C PRO A 525 -42.00 -16.92 -26.64
N GLY A 526 -43.14 -17.61 -26.54
CA GLY A 526 -44.40 -17.29 -27.22
C GLY A 526 -45.50 -18.22 -26.69
N LYS A 527 -46.53 -17.70 -26.00
CA LYS A 527 -47.91 -17.49 -26.51
C LYS A 527 -48.44 -18.77 -27.20
N THR A 528 -49.52 -19.44 -26.79
CA THR A 528 -50.87 -18.96 -26.38
C THR A 528 -51.75 -20.17 -25.99
N VAL A 529 -52.70 -19.95 -25.06
CA VAL A 529 -54.13 -20.39 -25.07
C VAL A 529 -54.43 -21.90 -25.05
N LYS A 530 -54.90 -22.44 -23.92
CA LYS A 530 -56.28 -22.41 -23.39
C LYS A 530 -56.27 -22.64 -21.88
#